data_AF-A0A9P5CFL8-F1
#
_entry.id   AF-A0A9P5CFL8-F1
#
_cell.length_a   1.000
_cell.length_b   1.000
_cell.length_c   1.000
_cell.angle_alpha   90.00
_cell.angle_beta   90.00
_cell.angle_gamma   90.00
#
_symmetry.space_group_name_H-M   'P 1'
#
loop_
_entity.id
_entity.type
_entity.pdbx_description
1 polymer ?
#
loop_
_entity_poly.entity_id
_entity_poly.type
_entity_poly.pdbx_seq_one_letter_code
_entity_poly.pdbx_strand_id
1 'polypeptide(L)'
;MASLLRTLSLTAGLLRSSQVVKPFAAGSFATATRSPASSWMGWLSKPAVGGTLQQTRGMKVHSSVKKRCEHCKVVRRKAGKRHNGYLYIICKANPRHKQRQS
;
A
#
# COMPACT_ATOMS: atom_id res chain seq x y z
N MET A 1 56.33 -20.03 8.90
CA MET A 1 56.72 -19.96 7.47
C MET A 1 55.57 -20.59 6.69
N ALA A 2 54.77 -19.94 5.86
CA ALA A 2 54.95 -18.72 5.08
C ALA A 2 53.63 -17.94 5.00
N SER A 3 53.78 -16.62 4.99
CA SER A 3 52.76 -15.60 4.76
C SER A 3 52.34 -15.58 3.29
N LEU A 4 51.05 -15.49 2.99
CA LEU A 4 50.58 -15.04 1.67
C LEU A 4 49.34 -14.15 1.84
N LEU A 5 49.61 -12.89 2.22
CA LEU A 5 48.70 -11.77 2.06
C LEU A 5 48.61 -11.43 0.56
N ARG A 6 47.41 -11.37 -0.01
CA ARG A 6 47.17 -10.80 -1.35
C ARG A 6 46.18 -9.65 -1.27
N THR A 7 46.80 -8.46 -1.12
CA THR A 7 46.56 -7.22 -1.86
C THR A 7 45.13 -6.88 -2.30
N LEU A 8 44.65 -5.78 -1.70
CA LEU A 8 43.53 -4.98 -2.16
C LEU A 8 43.77 -4.42 -3.56
N SER A 9 42.71 -4.33 -4.36
CA SER A 9 42.61 -3.42 -5.50
C SER A 9 41.26 -2.72 -5.46
N LEU A 10 41.25 -1.48 -4.98
CA LEU A 10 40.12 -0.55 -5.12
C LEU A 10 40.21 0.09 -6.50
N THR A 11 39.21 -0.14 -7.35
CA THR A 11 38.96 0.72 -8.51
C THR A 11 37.78 1.62 -8.23
N ALA A 12 38.08 2.90 -8.08
CA ALA A 12 37.13 4.00 -8.07
C ALA A 12 36.43 4.11 -9.43
N GLY A 13 35.14 4.43 -9.39
CA GLY A 13 34.31 4.72 -10.56
C GLY A 13 33.12 5.58 -10.17
N LEU A 14 33.36 6.88 -10.04
CA LEU A 14 32.36 7.95 -10.21
C LEU A 14 31.74 7.77 -11.63
N LEU A 15 30.51 8.13 -12.01
CA LEU A 15 29.71 9.29 -11.71
C LEU A 15 28.21 8.96 -11.81
N ARG A 16 27.47 9.70 -10.99
CA ARG A 16 26.02 9.80 -10.83
C ARG A 16 25.38 10.41 -12.08
N SER A 17 24.60 9.63 -12.82
CA SER A 17 23.83 10.15 -13.98
C SER A 17 22.43 10.62 -13.57
N SER A 18 22.31 11.95 -13.54
CA SER A 18 21.18 12.81 -13.92
C SER A 18 19.75 12.38 -13.60
N GLN A 19 19.19 13.01 -12.56
CA GLN A 19 17.75 13.11 -12.33
C GLN A 19 17.13 14.01 -13.40
N VAL A 20 16.30 13.45 -14.28
CA VAL A 20 15.42 14.20 -15.18
C VAL A 20 14.24 14.71 -14.37
N VAL A 21 14.24 16.00 -14.08
CA VAL A 21 13.07 16.73 -13.58
C VAL A 21 12.10 16.93 -14.75
N LYS A 22 10.87 16.40 -14.62
CA LYS A 22 9.79 16.65 -15.58
C LYS A 22 9.20 18.03 -15.28
N PRO A 23 8.98 18.90 -16.29
CA PRO A 23 8.24 20.13 -16.07
C PRO A 23 6.77 19.79 -15.79
N PHE A 24 6.28 20.25 -14.64
CA PHE A 24 4.85 20.25 -14.31
C PHE A 24 4.21 21.33 -15.19
N ALA A 25 3.68 20.93 -16.34
CA ALA A 25 2.93 21.83 -17.21
C ALA A 25 1.72 22.36 -16.43
N ALA A 26 1.69 23.68 -16.25
CA ALA A 26 0.59 24.44 -15.69
C ALA A 26 -0.67 24.15 -16.52
N GLY A 27 -1.61 23.41 -15.93
CA GLY A 27 -2.94 23.23 -16.49
C GLY A 27 -3.73 24.52 -16.34
N SER A 28 -3.94 25.19 -17.47
CA SER A 28 -4.72 26.41 -17.62
C SER A 28 -6.11 26.31 -17.00
N PHE A 29 -6.46 27.35 -16.26
CA PHE A 29 -7.81 27.63 -15.77
C PHE A 29 -8.69 27.95 -16.98
N ALA A 30 -9.45 26.96 -17.45
CA ALA A 30 -10.49 27.17 -18.45
C ALA A 30 -11.84 27.09 -17.75
N THR A 31 -12.40 28.27 -17.49
CA THR A 31 -13.74 28.53 -17.01
C THR A 31 -14.75 27.98 -18.02
N ALA A 32 -15.39 26.84 -17.70
CA ALA A 32 -16.55 26.36 -18.45
C ALA A 32 -17.82 26.92 -17.80
N THR A 33 -18.27 28.08 -18.29
CA THR A 33 -19.66 28.51 -18.19
C THR A 33 -20.47 27.90 -19.34
N ARG A 34 -21.81 27.87 -19.17
CA ARG A 34 -22.88 27.35 -20.04
C ARG A 34 -23.30 25.90 -19.72
N SER A 35 -24.53 25.57 -19.38
CA SER A 35 -25.78 26.30 -19.18
C SER A 35 -26.73 25.41 -18.36
N PRO A 36 -27.70 25.99 -17.62
CA PRO A 36 -28.73 25.25 -16.91
C PRO A 36 -29.87 24.90 -17.88
N ALA A 37 -30.15 23.62 -18.07
CA ALA A 37 -31.36 23.20 -18.76
C ALA A 37 -31.87 21.91 -18.13
N SER A 38 -32.84 22.07 -17.23
CA SER A 38 -34.00 21.20 -17.07
C SER A 38 -33.78 19.71 -17.38
N SER A 39 -33.41 18.96 -16.35
CA SER A 39 -33.77 17.54 -16.23
C SER A 39 -34.17 17.24 -14.79
N TRP A 40 -34.99 18.13 -14.24
CA TRP A 40 -35.78 17.86 -13.04
C TRP A 40 -37.01 17.08 -13.47
N MET A 41 -36.87 15.77 -13.70
CA MET A 41 -37.93 14.76 -13.53
C MET A 41 -37.41 13.45 -14.09
N GLY A 42 -37.16 12.48 -13.20
CA GLY A 42 -36.65 11.16 -13.57
C GLY A 42 -35.95 10.38 -12.44
N TRP A 43 -35.92 10.91 -11.21
CA TRP A 43 -35.38 10.21 -10.03
C TRP A 43 -36.46 9.70 -9.07
N LEU A 44 -37.70 9.55 -9.55
CA LEU A 44 -38.70 8.79 -8.80
C LEU A 44 -38.48 7.30 -9.07
N SER A 45 -38.12 6.61 -7.99
CA SER A 45 -38.25 5.16 -7.81
C SER A 45 -37.12 4.27 -8.37
N LYS A 46 -35.92 4.40 -7.80
CA LYS A 46 -35.04 3.22 -7.65
C LYS A 46 -35.50 2.44 -6.41
N PRO A 47 -35.95 1.17 -6.52
CA PRO A 47 -36.28 0.38 -5.36
C PRO A 47 -35.01 0.20 -4.53
N ALA A 48 -35.06 0.67 -3.29
CA ALA A 48 -34.02 0.49 -2.29
C ALA A 48 -33.97 -0.98 -1.85
N VAL A 49 -33.46 -1.86 -2.71
CA VAL A 49 -32.99 -3.18 -2.26
C VAL A 49 -31.68 -2.92 -1.53
N GLY A 50 -31.82 -2.63 -0.23
CA GLY A 50 -30.72 -2.43 0.73
C GLY A 50 -29.97 -3.72 1.00
N GLY A 51 -29.38 -4.32 -0.04
CA GLY A 51 -28.28 -5.26 0.13
C GLY A 51 -27.10 -4.47 0.65
N THR A 52 -26.93 -4.42 1.97
CA THR A 52 -25.70 -3.90 2.57
C THR A 52 -24.56 -4.81 2.14
N LEU A 53 -23.92 -4.49 1.02
CA LEU A 53 -22.64 -5.10 0.65
C LEU A 53 -21.66 -4.70 1.74
N GLN A 54 -21.52 -5.60 2.73
CA GLN A 54 -20.66 -5.39 3.87
C GLN A 54 -19.24 -5.21 3.35
N GLN A 55 -18.75 -3.97 3.37
CA GLN A 55 -17.43 -3.64 2.85
C GLN A 55 -16.41 -4.47 3.61
N THR A 56 -15.79 -5.43 2.92
CA THR A 56 -14.76 -6.27 3.51
C THR A 56 -13.54 -5.40 3.75
N ARG A 57 -13.46 -4.81 4.95
CA ARG A 57 -12.33 -3.97 5.36
C ARG A 57 -11.03 -4.77 5.18
N GLY A 58 -10.06 -4.16 4.49
CA GLY A 58 -8.75 -4.74 4.22
C GLY A 58 -7.88 -4.91 5.47
N MET A 59 -6.58 -5.12 5.27
CA MET A 59 -5.60 -5.35 6.34
C MET A 59 -5.16 -4.04 7.00
N LYS A 60 -5.14 -3.97 8.33
CA LYS A 60 -4.72 -2.76 9.07
C LYS A 60 -3.26 -2.84 9.52
N VAL A 61 -2.48 -1.77 9.36
CA VAL A 61 -1.09 -1.71 9.83
C VAL A 61 -1.03 -1.10 11.23
N HIS A 62 -0.30 -1.74 12.14
CA HIS A 62 -0.09 -1.29 13.52
C HIS A 62 1.39 -1.48 13.91
N SER A 63 1.90 -0.67 14.83
CA SER A 63 3.28 -0.81 15.35
C SER A 63 3.47 -2.06 16.21
N SER A 64 2.45 -2.43 16.99
CA SER A 64 2.37 -3.67 17.75
C SER A 64 1.12 -4.45 17.38
N VAL A 65 1.25 -5.77 17.31
CA VAL A 65 0.17 -6.65 16.85
C VAL A 65 -0.14 -7.68 17.93
N LYS A 66 -1.42 -7.75 18.34
CA LYS A 66 -1.91 -8.65 19.39
C LYS A 66 -3.09 -9.49 18.88
N LYS A 67 -3.21 -10.74 19.35
CA LYS A 67 -4.36 -11.60 19.05
C LYS A 67 -5.61 -11.03 19.74
N ARG A 68 -6.72 -10.96 18.99
CA ARG A 68 -8.02 -10.50 19.50
C ARG A 68 -9.01 -11.64 19.74
N CYS A 69 -8.68 -12.83 19.24
CA CYS A 69 -9.56 -13.98 19.18
C CYS A 69 -8.74 -15.28 19.21
N GLU A 70 -9.39 -16.39 19.52
CA GLU A 70 -8.76 -17.72 19.57
C GLU A 70 -8.30 -18.19 18.17
N HIS A 71 -9.06 -17.84 17.14
CA HIS A 71 -8.74 -18.20 15.75
C HIS A 71 -7.66 -17.32 15.11
N CYS A 72 -7.14 -16.33 15.84
CA CYS A 72 -6.17 -15.37 15.36
C CYS A 72 -4.76 -15.98 15.44
N LYS A 73 -4.13 -16.19 14.28
CA LYS A 73 -2.79 -16.79 14.18
C LYS A 73 -1.74 -15.73 13.87
N VAL A 74 -0.60 -15.83 14.54
CA VAL A 74 0.57 -14.99 14.29
C VAL A 74 1.45 -15.70 13.28
N VAL A 75 1.76 -15.04 12.17
CA VAL A 75 2.59 -15.59 11.08
C VAL A 75 3.59 -14.55 10.60
N ARG A 76 4.84 -14.95 10.35
CA ARG A 76 5.82 -14.12 9.66
C ARG A 76 5.78 -14.41 8.16
N ARG A 77 5.72 -13.37 7.34
CA ARG A 77 5.70 -13.49 5.86
C ARG A 77 6.64 -12.45 5.25
N LYS A 78 7.00 -12.66 3.98
CA LYS A 78 7.97 -11.83 3.25
C LYS A 78 9.33 -11.77 3.94
N ALA A 79 9.79 -12.91 4.46
CA ALA A 79 11.17 -13.04 4.92
C ALA A 79 12.08 -13.33 3.72
N GLY A 80 13.33 -12.85 3.77
CA GLY A 80 14.32 -13.09 2.74
C GLY A 80 15.73 -13.11 3.32
N LYS A 81 16.75 -13.35 2.50
CA LYS A 81 18.15 -13.43 2.97
C LYS A 81 18.64 -12.18 3.70
N ARG A 82 18.06 -11.01 3.38
CA ARG A 82 18.45 -9.71 3.94
C ARG A 82 17.57 -9.22 5.10
N HIS A 83 16.41 -9.82 5.35
CA HIS A 83 15.46 -9.33 6.35
C HIS A 83 14.51 -10.41 6.89
N ASN A 84 14.12 -10.26 8.16
CA ASN A 84 13.32 -11.22 8.91
C ASN A 84 11.81 -11.23 8.55
N GLY A 85 11.38 -10.33 7.65
CA GLY A 85 9.99 -10.18 7.20
C GLY A 85 9.10 -9.42 8.19
N TYR A 86 7.80 -9.39 7.88
CA TYR A 86 6.80 -8.71 8.72
C TYR A 86 5.96 -9.73 9.48
N LEU A 87 5.51 -9.33 10.67
CA LEU A 87 4.59 -10.10 11.48
C LEU A 87 3.15 -9.75 11.09
N TYR A 88 2.35 -10.77 10.82
CA TYR A 88 0.95 -10.65 10.43
C TYR A 88 0.07 -11.40 11.43
N ILE A 89 -1.11 -10.85 11.69
CA ILE A 89 -2.22 -11.59 12.25
C ILE A 89 -3.21 -11.92 11.15
N ILE A 90 -3.47 -13.22 11.03
CA ILE A 90 -4.50 -13.78 10.14
C ILE A 90 -5.61 -14.35 10.99
N CYS A 91 -6.84 -14.15 10.55
CA CYS A 91 -8.03 -14.72 11.18
C CYS A 91 -8.96 -15.20 10.06
N LYS A 92 -9.44 -16.44 10.18
CA LYS A 92 -10.42 -17.02 9.25
C LYS A 92 -11.85 -16.59 9.62
N ALA A 93 -12.16 -16.57 10.92
CA ALA A 93 -13.51 -16.30 11.42
C ALA A 93 -13.95 -14.84 11.22
N ASN A 94 -13.04 -13.87 11.36
CA ASN A 94 -13.39 -12.46 11.23
C ASN A 94 -12.30 -11.66 10.47
N PRO A 95 -12.60 -11.05 9.31
CA PRO A 95 -11.64 -10.29 8.52
C PRO A 95 -11.18 -9.00 9.22
N ARG A 96 -11.93 -8.45 10.19
CA ARG A 96 -11.57 -7.23 10.93
C ARG A 96 -10.32 -7.39 11.82
N HIS A 97 -9.90 -8.63 12.07
CA HIS A 97 -8.71 -8.93 12.89
C HIS A 97 -7.42 -8.95 12.07
N LYS A 98 -7.48 -8.87 10.73
CA LYS A 98 -6.31 -8.91 9.86
C LYS A 98 -5.42 -7.68 10.08
N GLN A 99 -4.20 -7.90 10.59
CA GLN A 99 -3.27 -6.83 10.96
C GLN A 99 -1.82 -7.13 10.54
N ARG A 100 -1.06 -6.11 10.15
CA ARG A 100 0.37 -6.20 9.81
C ARG A 100 1.20 -5.31 10.76
N GLN A 101 2.34 -5.80 11.21
CA GLN A 101 3.32 -4.99 11.92
C GLN A 101 4.06 -4.08 10.93
N SER A 102 4.07 -2.77 11.19
CA SER A 102 4.90 -1.80 10.45
C SER A 102 6.37 -2.10 10.64
#